data_AF-A0A957MDM8-F1
#
_entry.id   AF-A0A957MDM8-F1
#
_cell.length_a   1.000
_cell.length_b   1.000
_cell.length_c   1.000
_cell.angle_alpha   90.00
_cell.angle_beta   90.00
_cell.angle_gamma   90.00
#
_symmetry.space_group_name_H-M   'P 1'
#
loop_
_entity.id
_entity.type
_entity.pdbx_description
1 polymer ?
#
loop_
_entity_poly.entity_id
_entity_poly.type
_entity_poly.pdbx_seq_one_letter_code
_entity_poly.pdbx_strand_id
1 'polypeptide(L)'
;MTDTYTRRLVFAAVVAGAVASALVWLEMLPVALRVALVLVAGGAPGILAAEWLLGARYGQDDGSRLEKILYGVGIGLMLLMTTALAISYLPGGIAGWQILLPANVVLVVAAFALWRWPTTFPEAASFREGETGNPWPSRRALWLSVLLILVIGAALRVPNLGYSEFQGDEARVMLRASEVIEGYENALFAHQKMPG
;
A
#
# COMPACT_ATOMS: atom_id res chain seq x y z
N MET A 1 1.17 17.80 -20.00
CA MET A 1 1.53 16.51 -20.64
C MET A 1 1.04 16.51 -22.08
N THR A 2 1.82 16.07 -23.06
CA THR A 2 1.22 15.66 -24.34
C THR A 2 0.50 14.34 -24.09
N ASP A 3 -0.77 14.25 -24.47
CA ASP A 3 -1.62 13.05 -24.39
C ASP A 3 -0.89 11.76 -24.85
N THR A 4 0.07 11.91 -25.75
CA THR A 4 0.95 10.86 -26.27
C THR A 4 1.83 10.17 -25.21
N TYR A 5 2.38 10.89 -24.22
CA TYR A 5 3.25 10.28 -23.20
C TYR A 5 2.45 9.39 -22.25
N THR A 6 1.32 9.88 -21.74
CA THR A 6 0.46 9.14 -20.81
C THR A 6 -0.06 7.87 -21.46
N ARG A 7 -0.47 7.94 -22.73
CA ARG A 7 -0.90 6.75 -23.49
C ARG A 7 0.22 5.72 -23.66
N ARG A 8 1.45 6.16 -23.94
CA ARG A 8 2.61 5.26 -24.03
C ARG A 8 2.92 4.59 -22.70
N LEU A 9 2.86 5.35 -21.60
CA LEU A 9 3.08 4.83 -20.25
C LEU A 9 1.99 3.82 -19.85
N VAL A 10 0.72 4.15 -20.08
CA VAL A 10 -0.41 3.22 -19.84
C VAL A 10 -0.22 1.94 -20.63
N PHE A 11 0.08 2.05 -21.93
CA PHE A 11 0.31 0.88 -22.78
C PHE A 11 1.50 0.04 -22.28
N ALA A 12 2.64 0.67 -21.99
CA ALA A 12 3.83 -0.03 -21.51
C ALA A 12 3.58 -0.73 -20.17
N ALA A 13 2.93 -0.08 -19.21
CA ALA A 13 2.61 -0.66 -17.91
C ALA A 13 1.62 -1.82 -18.01
N VAL A 14 0.57 -1.67 -18.83
CA VAL A 14 -0.43 -2.74 -19.06
C VAL A 14 0.23 -3.95 -19.72
N VAL A 15 1.03 -3.74 -20.77
CA VAL A 15 1.71 -4.83 -21.46
C VAL A 15 2.73 -5.50 -20.53
N ALA A 16 3.58 -4.72 -19.86
CA ALA A 16 4.57 -5.28 -18.94
C ALA A 16 3.91 -6.05 -17.78
N GLY A 17 2.84 -5.50 -17.19
CA GLY A 17 2.09 -6.15 -16.12
C GLY A 17 1.39 -7.44 -16.57
N ALA A 18 0.74 -7.42 -17.73
CA ALA A 18 0.05 -8.58 -18.29
C ALA A 18 1.03 -9.70 -18.69
N VAL A 19 2.13 -9.34 -19.38
CA VAL A 19 3.18 -10.28 -19.76
C VAL A 19 3.83 -10.88 -18.51
N ALA A 20 4.17 -10.06 -17.52
CA ALA A 20 4.76 -10.56 -16.28
C ALA A 20 3.80 -11.50 -15.55
N SER A 21 2.52 -11.12 -15.40
CA SER A 21 1.48 -11.97 -14.81
C SER A 21 1.33 -13.32 -15.53
N ALA A 22 1.46 -13.36 -16.86
CA ALA A 22 1.40 -14.60 -17.63
C ALA A 22 2.66 -15.46 -17.45
N LEU A 23 3.84 -14.85 -17.51
CA LEU A 23 5.13 -15.56 -17.43
C LEU A 23 5.41 -16.15 -16.03
N VAL A 24 4.86 -15.58 -14.95
CA VAL A 24 5.04 -16.10 -13.57
C VAL A 24 4.65 -17.57 -13.43
N TRP A 25 3.72 -18.05 -14.26
CA TRP A 25 3.18 -19.41 -14.23
C TRP A 25 4.05 -20.43 -14.97
N LEU A 26 5.09 -19.99 -15.69
CA LEU A 26 6.02 -20.88 -16.35
C LEU A 26 6.95 -21.52 -15.32
N GLU A 27 6.70 -22.79 -15.00
CA GLU A 27 7.48 -23.58 -14.04
C GLU A 27 8.94 -23.77 -14.47
N MET A 28 9.23 -23.61 -15.76
CA MET A 28 10.59 -23.69 -16.33
C MET A 28 11.48 -22.51 -15.91
N LEU A 29 10.92 -21.44 -15.37
CA LEU A 29 11.68 -20.26 -14.98
C LEU A 29 12.31 -20.40 -13.58
N PRO A 30 13.54 -19.93 -13.38
CA PRO A 30 14.16 -19.87 -12.06
C PRO A 30 13.30 -19.09 -11.06
N VAL A 31 13.30 -19.51 -9.80
CA VAL A 31 12.51 -18.86 -8.73
C VAL A 31 12.81 -17.35 -8.65
N ALA A 32 14.08 -16.95 -8.76
CA ALA A 32 14.47 -15.54 -8.76
C ALA A 32 13.79 -14.72 -9.86
N LEU A 33 13.64 -15.29 -11.06
CA LEU A 33 12.97 -14.62 -12.17
C LEU A 33 11.46 -14.55 -11.94
N ARG A 34 10.85 -15.61 -11.40
CA ARG A 34 9.43 -15.60 -11.05
C ARG A 34 9.11 -14.53 -10.00
N VAL A 35 9.98 -14.35 -9.00
CA VAL A 35 9.87 -13.26 -8.02
C VAL A 35 9.97 -11.91 -8.70
N ALA A 36 10.95 -11.71 -9.58
CA ALA A 36 11.07 -10.46 -10.34
C ALA A 36 9.81 -10.17 -11.18
N LEU A 37 9.23 -11.18 -11.82
CA LEU A 37 8.00 -11.03 -12.59
C LEU A 37 6.79 -10.70 -11.70
N VAL A 38 6.68 -11.27 -10.49
CA VAL A 38 5.65 -10.87 -9.52
C VAL A 38 5.81 -9.40 -9.12
N LEU A 39 7.05 -8.95 -8.88
CA LEU A 39 7.32 -7.55 -8.56
C LEU A 39 6.96 -6.61 -9.72
N VAL A 40 7.23 -7.01 -10.97
CA VAL A 40 6.82 -6.23 -12.16
C VAL A 40 5.29 -6.22 -12.30
N ALA A 41 4.64 -7.37 -12.15
CA ALA A 41 3.18 -7.50 -12.24
C ALA A 41 2.46 -6.68 -11.17
N GLY A 42 2.97 -6.67 -9.93
CA GLY A 42 2.42 -5.86 -8.84
C GLY A 42 2.87 -4.39 -8.85
N GLY A 43 4.03 -4.09 -9.44
CA GLY A 43 4.54 -2.72 -9.58
C GLY A 43 3.81 -1.92 -10.67
N ALA A 44 3.42 -2.57 -11.77
CA ALA A 44 2.70 -1.94 -12.87
C ALA A 44 1.43 -1.17 -12.45
N PRO A 45 0.49 -1.73 -11.67
CA PRO A 45 -0.67 -0.97 -11.18
C PRO A 45 -0.26 0.20 -10.28
N GLY A 46 0.80 0.04 -9.50
CA GLY A 46 1.33 1.09 -8.64
C GLY A 46 1.85 2.30 -9.42
N ILE A 47 2.57 2.07 -10.53
CA ILE A 47 3.05 3.13 -11.42
C ILE A 47 1.88 3.88 -12.06
N LEU A 48 0.83 3.17 -12.50
CA LEU A 48 -0.37 3.84 -13.03
C LEU A 48 -1.14 4.61 -11.96
N ALA A 49 -1.25 4.06 -10.74
CA ALA A 49 -1.86 4.77 -9.63
C ALA A 49 -1.07 6.03 -9.25
N ALA A 50 0.26 5.95 -9.23
CA ALA A 50 1.12 7.11 -8.99
C ALA A 50 0.96 8.16 -10.09
N GLU A 51 0.89 7.76 -11.36
CA GLU A 51 0.65 8.69 -12.46
C GLU A 51 -0.74 9.34 -12.36
N TRP A 52 -1.76 8.57 -11.97
CA TRP A 52 -3.10 9.09 -11.76
C TRP A 52 -3.20 10.09 -10.59
N LEU A 53 -2.48 9.81 -9.49
CA LEU A 53 -2.48 10.64 -8.27
C LEU A 53 -1.56 11.87 -8.37
N LEU A 54 -0.37 11.71 -8.94
CA LEU A 54 0.72 12.69 -8.91
C LEU A 54 1.03 13.31 -10.28
N GLY A 55 0.57 12.70 -11.37
CA GLY A 55 0.94 13.04 -12.74
C GLY A 55 0.80 14.52 -13.09
N ALA A 56 -0.27 15.15 -12.59
CA ALA A 56 -0.58 16.56 -12.83
C ALA A 56 0.12 17.54 -11.88
N ARG A 57 0.58 17.10 -10.70
CA ARG A 57 1.12 17.99 -9.64
C ARG A 57 2.64 18.10 -9.67
N TYR A 58 3.31 17.10 -10.22
CA TYR A 58 4.77 17.04 -10.26
C TYR A 58 5.30 17.39 -11.66
N GLY A 59 6.34 18.22 -11.68
CA GLY A 59 7.02 18.69 -12.89
C GLY A 59 7.62 17.57 -13.75
N GLN A 60 8.16 17.93 -14.91
CA GLN A 60 8.76 16.96 -15.85
C GLN A 60 10.26 16.71 -15.63
N ASP A 61 10.84 17.33 -14.61
CA ASP A 61 12.24 17.20 -14.26
C ASP A 61 12.61 15.76 -13.90
N ASP A 62 13.87 15.38 -14.13
CA ASP A 62 14.35 14.01 -13.89
C ASP A 62 14.14 13.56 -12.44
N GLY A 63 14.28 14.48 -11.48
CA GLY A 63 13.96 14.21 -10.07
C GLY A 63 12.49 13.84 -9.84
N SER A 64 11.56 14.55 -10.49
CA SER A 64 10.13 14.27 -10.39
C SER A 64 9.75 12.91 -11.01
N ARG A 65 10.49 12.46 -12.03
CA ARG A 65 10.29 11.12 -12.62
C ARG A 65 10.73 10.01 -11.68
N LEU A 66 11.89 10.18 -11.03
CA LEU A 66 12.37 9.23 -10.03
C LEU A 66 11.41 9.14 -8.84
N GLU A 67 10.90 10.27 -8.36
CA GLU A 67 9.88 10.28 -7.30
C GLU A 67 8.61 9.53 -7.72
N LYS A 68 8.09 9.78 -8.92
CA LYS A 68 6.90 9.05 -9.44
C LYS A 68 7.15 7.55 -9.52
N ILE A 69 8.34 7.11 -9.95
CA ILE A 69 8.70 5.69 -9.97
C ILE A 69 8.77 5.14 -8.54
N LEU A 70 9.40 5.86 -7.61
CA LEU A 70 9.52 5.44 -6.22
C LEU A 70 8.15 5.29 -5.55
N TYR A 71 7.27 6.28 -5.71
CA TYR A 71 5.88 6.20 -5.24
C TYR A 71 5.12 5.08 -5.92
N GLY A 72 5.29 4.89 -7.24
CA GLY A 72 4.66 3.80 -7.98
C GLY A 72 5.06 2.42 -7.47
N VAL A 73 6.35 2.20 -7.26
CA VAL A 73 6.87 0.95 -6.68
C VAL A 73 6.35 0.77 -5.25
N GLY A 74 6.35 1.82 -4.43
CA GLY A 74 5.82 1.78 -3.07
C GLY A 74 4.34 1.40 -3.02
N ILE A 75 3.50 2.02 -3.86
CA ILE A 75 2.07 1.69 -3.97
C ILE A 75 1.89 0.24 -4.45
N GLY A 76 2.66 -0.19 -5.45
CA GLY A 76 2.58 -1.57 -5.97
C GLY A 76 2.96 -2.62 -4.92
N LEU A 77 4.04 -2.40 -4.17
CA LEU A 77 4.44 -3.26 -3.06
C LEU A 77 3.41 -3.28 -1.94
N MET A 78 2.89 -2.10 -1.55
CA MET A 78 1.84 -2.00 -0.55
C MET A 78 0.60 -2.78 -0.98
N LEU A 79 0.20 -2.67 -2.25
CA LEU A 79 -0.93 -3.42 -2.81
C LEU A 79 -0.68 -4.93 -2.73
N LEU A 80 0.50 -5.41 -3.13
CA LEU A 80 0.85 -6.83 -3.04
C LEU A 80 0.83 -7.35 -1.60
N MET A 81 1.45 -6.62 -0.68
CA MET A 81 1.54 -7.01 0.73
C MET A 81 0.18 -7.04 1.41
N THR A 82 -0.61 -5.97 1.23
CA THR A 82 -1.96 -5.89 1.81
C THR A 82 -2.90 -6.92 1.22
N THR A 83 -2.79 -7.21 -0.09
CA THR A 83 -3.55 -8.26 -0.76
C THR A 83 -3.17 -9.64 -0.23
N ALA A 84 -1.88 -9.96 -0.16
CA ALA A 84 -1.40 -11.24 0.37
C ALA A 84 -1.84 -11.44 1.83
N LEU A 85 -1.74 -10.38 2.65
CA LEU A 85 -2.22 -10.38 4.03
C LEU A 85 -3.74 -10.60 4.11
N ALA A 86 -4.53 -9.87 3.33
CA ALA A 86 -5.98 -10.02 3.30
C ALA A 86 -6.41 -11.45 2.90
N ILE A 87 -5.74 -12.03 1.90
CA ILE A 87 -6.02 -13.40 1.45
C ILE A 87 -5.61 -14.42 2.51
N SER A 88 -4.55 -14.16 3.28
CA SER A 88 -4.11 -15.08 4.34
C SER A 88 -5.12 -15.26 5.48
N TYR A 89 -6.06 -14.32 5.63
CA TYR A 89 -7.19 -14.45 6.56
C TYR A 89 -8.35 -15.29 6.02
N LEU A 90 -8.36 -15.65 4.73
CA LEU A 90 -9.40 -16.49 4.15
C LEU A 90 -9.11 -17.97 4.48
N PRO A 91 -10.13 -18.76 4.88
CA PRO A 91 -9.94 -20.18 5.13
C PRO A 91 -9.55 -20.91 3.84
N GLY A 92 -8.46 -21.67 3.88
CA GLY A 92 -7.97 -22.46 2.75
C GLY A 92 -6.49 -22.21 2.43
N GLY A 93 -5.98 -22.89 1.40
CA GLY A 93 -4.63 -22.64 0.90
C GLY A 93 -4.57 -21.38 0.03
N ILE A 94 -3.47 -20.63 0.13
CA ILE A 94 -3.23 -19.44 -0.69
C ILE A 94 -2.73 -19.87 -2.07
N ALA A 95 -3.53 -19.63 -3.11
CA ALA A 95 -3.13 -19.84 -4.49
C ALA A 95 -2.54 -18.55 -5.07
N GLY A 96 -1.46 -18.65 -5.86
CA GLY A 96 -0.78 -17.48 -6.41
C GLY A 96 -1.66 -16.55 -7.25
N TRP A 97 -2.72 -17.07 -7.88
CA TRP A 97 -3.64 -16.28 -8.69
C TRP A 97 -4.50 -15.36 -7.81
N GLN A 98 -4.76 -15.74 -6.56
CA GLN A 98 -5.49 -14.91 -5.62
C GLN A 98 -4.70 -13.63 -5.31
N ILE A 99 -3.36 -13.71 -5.28
CA ILE A 99 -2.49 -12.55 -5.03
C ILE A 99 -2.40 -11.65 -6.26
N LEU A 100 -2.27 -12.24 -7.47
CA LEU A 100 -2.10 -11.48 -8.71
C LEU A 100 -3.41 -10.91 -9.26
N LEU A 101 -4.56 -11.52 -8.98
CA LEU A 101 -5.84 -11.09 -9.54
C LEU A 101 -6.23 -9.68 -9.08
N PRO A 102 -6.16 -9.30 -7.79
CA PRO A 102 -6.42 -7.93 -7.35
C PRO A 102 -5.46 -6.92 -7.97
N ALA A 103 -4.17 -7.25 -8.11
CA ALA A 103 -3.20 -6.38 -8.77
C ALA A 103 -3.57 -6.13 -10.24
N ASN A 104 -4.00 -7.18 -10.96
CA ASN A 104 -4.47 -7.05 -12.35
C ASN A 104 -5.79 -6.26 -12.46
N VAL A 105 -6.71 -6.42 -11.51
CA VAL A 105 -7.95 -5.61 -11.46
C VAL A 105 -7.62 -4.13 -11.29
N VAL A 106 -6.74 -3.79 -10.34
CA VAL A 106 -6.31 -2.40 -10.13
C VAL A 106 -5.59 -1.86 -11.37
N LEU A 107 -4.77 -2.67 -12.04
CA LEU A 107 -4.07 -2.29 -13.27
C LEU A 107 -5.08 -1.90 -14.36
N VAL A 108 -6.10 -2.73 -14.60
CA VAL A 108 -7.13 -2.47 -15.61
C VAL A 108 -7.95 -1.22 -15.25
N VAL A 109 -8.35 -1.07 -13.99
CA VAL A 109 -9.12 0.09 -13.52
C VAL A 109 -8.30 1.38 -13.67
N ALA A 110 -7.04 1.39 -13.24
CA ALA A 110 -6.16 2.55 -13.36
C ALA A 110 -5.87 2.91 -14.82
N ALA A 111 -5.61 1.90 -15.66
CA ALA A 111 -5.41 2.10 -17.10
C ALA A 111 -6.67 2.70 -17.77
N PHE A 112 -7.85 2.17 -17.43
CA PHE A 112 -9.12 2.66 -17.96
C PHE A 112 -9.44 4.07 -17.49
N ALA A 113 -9.19 4.39 -16.22
CA ALA A 113 -9.37 5.73 -15.67
C ALA A 113 -8.48 6.76 -16.37
N LEU A 114 -7.19 6.45 -16.54
CA LEU A 114 -6.23 7.30 -17.26
C LEU A 114 -6.55 7.45 -18.75
N TRP A 115 -7.15 6.42 -19.37
CA TRP A 115 -7.58 6.47 -20.76
C TRP A 115 -8.84 7.32 -20.95
N ARG A 116 -9.83 7.18 -20.05
CA ARG A 116 -11.12 7.89 -20.11
C ARG A 116 -11.00 9.35 -19.70
N TRP A 117 -10.15 9.63 -18.72
CA TRP A 117 -9.91 10.97 -18.20
C TRP A 117 -8.46 11.35 -18.47
N PRO A 118 -8.12 11.76 -19.71
CA PRO A 118 -6.85 12.42 -19.94
C PRO A 118 -6.78 13.56 -18.94
N THR A 119 -5.79 13.50 -18.05
CA THR A 119 -5.58 14.42 -16.93
C THR A 119 -5.32 15.82 -17.45
N THR A 120 -6.38 16.48 -17.91
CA THR A 120 -6.41 17.88 -18.27
C THR A 120 -6.65 18.63 -16.97
N PHE A 121 -5.71 18.48 -16.04
CA PHE A 121 -5.63 19.39 -14.93
C PHE A 121 -4.94 20.65 -15.43
N PRO A 122 -5.35 21.84 -14.93
CA PRO A 122 -4.75 23.10 -15.33
C PRO A 122 -3.24 22.95 -15.24
N GLU A 123 -2.57 23.31 -16.33
CA GLU A 123 -1.12 23.50 -16.42
C GLU A 123 -0.65 24.01 -15.07
N ALA A 124 0.25 23.25 -14.42
CA ALA A 124 0.78 23.57 -13.10
C ALA A 124 1.03 25.07 -13.11
N ALA A 125 0.17 25.81 -12.41
CA ALA A 125 0.25 27.26 -12.37
C ALA A 125 1.70 27.50 -12.00
N SER A 126 2.45 28.07 -12.95
CA SER A 126 3.87 28.39 -12.79
C SER A 126 4.02 28.81 -11.35
N PHE A 127 4.79 28.04 -10.57
CA PHE A 127 4.98 28.30 -9.15
C PHE A 127 5.58 29.70 -9.08
N ARG A 128 4.71 30.72 -9.01
CA ARG A 128 5.08 32.11 -8.93
C ARG A 128 5.66 32.20 -7.54
N GLU A 129 6.97 32.27 -7.45
CA GLU A 129 7.70 32.67 -6.26
C GLU A 129 6.97 33.90 -5.66
N GLY A 130 6.09 33.67 -4.68
CA GLY A 130 5.24 34.72 -4.13
C GLY A 130 3.85 34.29 -3.67
N GLU A 131 3.22 33.26 -4.26
CA GLU A 131 1.94 32.75 -3.75
C GLU A 131 2.17 31.57 -2.80
N THR A 132 2.13 31.85 -1.50
CA THR A 132 2.16 30.90 -0.39
C THR A 132 0.85 30.10 -0.28
N GLY A 133 0.38 29.56 -1.41
CA GLY A 133 -0.68 28.56 -1.44
C GLY A 133 -0.17 27.29 -0.79
N ASN A 134 -0.47 27.12 0.50
CA ASN A 134 -0.04 25.98 1.30
C ASN A 134 -0.30 24.67 0.52
N PRO A 135 0.74 23.88 0.19
CA PRO A 135 0.58 22.62 -0.54
C PRO A 135 -0.12 21.53 0.28
N TRP A 136 -0.51 21.83 1.52
CA TRP A 136 -1.18 20.88 2.39
C TRP A 136 -2.54 20.44 1.86
N PRO A 137 -2.85 19.13 1.98
CA PRO A 137 -4.20 18.63 1.73
C PRO A 137 -5.18 19.37 2.64
N SER A 138 -6.38 19.64 2.11
CA SER A 138 -7.44 20.27 2.89
C SER A 138 -7.64 19.51 4.21
N ARG A 139 -7.99 20.21 5.29
CA ARG A 139 -8.20 19.59 6.62
C ARG A 139 -9.14 18.37 6.56
N ARG A 140 -10.12 18.40 5.65
CA ARG A 140 -11.02 17.27 5.37
C ARG A 140 -10.28 16.08 4.76
N ALA A 141 -9.45 16.30 3.75
CA ALA A 141 -8.64 15.25 3.13
C ALA A 141 -7.66 14.63 4.14
N LEU A 142 -7.04 15.42 5.02
CA LEU A 142 -6.18 14.90 6.08
C LEU A 142 -6.96 13.96 7.01
N TRP A 143 -8.11 14.38 7.52
CA TRP A 143 -8.92 13.53 8.41
C TRP A 143 -9.47 12.30 7.72
N LEU A 144 -9.85 12.39 6.45
CA LEU A 144 -10.26 11.21 5.66
C LEU A 144 -9.10 10.23 5.50
N SER A 145 -7.88 10.69 5.23
CA SER A 145 -6.70 9.84 5.15
C SER A 145 -6.39 9.17 6.50
N VAL A 146 -6.44 9.92 7.60
CA VAL A 146 -6.24 9.38 8.96
C VAL A 146 -7.31 8.33 9.29
N LEU A 147 -8.58 8.63 9.01
CA LEU A 147 -9.68 7.70 9.22
C LEU A 147 -9.50 6.42 8.39
N LEU A 148 -9.11 6.56 7.12
CA LEU A 148 -8.84 5.43 6.24
C LEU A 148 -7.72 4.55 6.79
N ILE A 149 -6.62 5.14 7.25
CA ILE A 149 -5.51 4.42 7.88
C ILE A 149 -5.97 3.69 9.13
N LEU A 150 -6.75 4.34 9.99
CA LEU A 150 -7.28 3.72 11.22
C LEU A 150 -8.22 2.56 10.90
N VAL A 151 -9.12 2.72 9.93
CA VAL A 151 -10.08 1.68 9.53
C VAL A 151 -9.34 0.48 8.95
N ILE A 152 -8.41 0.70 8.02
CA ILE A 152 -7.60 -0.38 7.43
C ILE A 152 -6.74 -1.06 8.51
N GLY A 153 -6.06 -0.28 9.35
CA GLY A 153 -5.23 -0.79 10.43
C GLY A 153 -6.03 -1.62 11.43
N ALA A 154 -7.21 -1.15 11.83
CA ALA A 154 -8.11 -1.89 12.71
C ALA A 154 -8.63 -3.17 12.04
N ALA A 155 -9.07 -3.10 10.78
CA ALA A 155 -9.57 -4.26 10.04
C ALA A 155 -8.51 -5.36 9.87
N LEU A 156 -7.23 -5.00 9.73
CA LEU A 156 -6.14 -5.97 9.64
C LEU A 156 -5.67 -6.47 11.02
N ARG A 157 -5.71 -5.62 12.06
CA ARG A 157 -5.13 -5.96 13.37
C ARG A 157 -6.12 -6.67 14.31
N VAL A 158 -7.39 -6.27 14.30
CA VAL A 158 -8.39 -6.69 15.28
C VAL A 158 -8.87 -8.13 15.12
N PRO A 159 -9.10 -8.68 13.91
CA PRO A 159 -9.63 -10.03 13.75
C PRO A 159 -8.78 -11.15 14.36
N ASN A 160 -7.47 -10.93 14.53
CA ASN A 160 -6.54 -11.92 15.06
C ASN A 160 -6.12 -11.69 16.53
N LEU A 161 -6.79 -10.78 17.26
CA LEU A 161 -6.51 -10.55 18.68
C LEU A 161 -6.71 -11.81 19.53
N GLY A 162 -7.65 -12.69 19.16
CA GLY A 162 -7.92 -13.93 19.89
C GLY A 162 -6.90 -15.05 19.67
N TYR A 163 -6.05 -14.95 18.64
CA TYR A 163 -4.98 -15.92 18.34
C TYR A 163 -3.61 -15.49 18.88
N SER A 164 -3.52 -14.33 19.53
CA SER A 164 -2.29 -13.89 20.18
C SER A 164 -2.11 -14.67 21.48
N GLU A 165 -1.36 -15.77 21.43
CA GLU A 165 -0.86 -16.40 22.65
C GLU A 165 -0.05 -15.33 23.41
N PHE A 166 -0.52 -14.96 24.60
CA PHE A 166 0.15 -13.96 25.41
C PHE A 166 1.59 -14.39 25.67
N GLN A 167 2.55 -13.60 25.22
CA GLN A 167 3.94 -13.82 25.58
C GLN A 167 4.13 -13.56 27.08
N GLY A 168 5.15 -14.15 27.70
CA GLY A 168 5.25 -14.25 29.17
C GLY A 168 5.23 -12.92 29.93
N ASP A 169 5.52 -11.80 29.28
CA ASP A 169 5.36 -10.44 29.79
C ASP A 169 3.94 -9.90 29.60
N GLU A 170 3.29 -10.13 28.45
CA GLU A 170 1.89 -9.78 28.20
C GLU A 170 0.92 -10.53 29.12
N ALA A 171 1.15 -11.83 29.36
CA ALA A 171 0.35 -12.64 30.28
C ALA A 171 0.44 -12.09 31.72
N ARG A 172 1.63 -11.62 32.10
CA ARG A 172 1.88 -11.04 33.43
C ARG A 172 1.20 -9.69 33.59
N VAL A 173 1.11 -8.89 32.53
CA VAL A 173 0.35 -7.64 32.52
C VAL A 173 -1.15 -7.93 32.61
N MET A 174 -1.65 -8.94 31.89
CA MET A 174 -3.06 -9.31 31.90
C MET A 174 -3.53 -9.82 33.28
N LEU A 175 -2.74 -10.67 33.94
CA LEU A 175 -3.03 -11.16 35.30
C LEU A 175 -3.03 -10.02 36.34
N ARG A 176 -2.16 -9.02 36.17
CA ARG A 176 -2.17 -7.84 37.05
C ARG A 176 -3.34 -6.93 36.76
N ALA A 177 -3.73 -6.80 35.50
CA ALA A 177 -4.93 -6.07 35.14
C ALA A 177 -6.17 -6.74 35.77
N SER A 178 -6.25 -8.07 35.80
CA SER A 178 -7.32 -8.76 36.53
C SER A 178 -7.24 -8.55 38.04
N GLU A 179 -6.05 -8.64 38.65
CA GLU A 179 -5.87 -8.36 40.09
C GLU A 179 -6.30 -6.92 40.46
N VAL A 180 -6.00 -5.93 39.60
CA VAL A 180 -6.44 -4.54 39.80
C VAL A 180 -7.95 -4.40 39.63
N ILE A 181 -8.55 -5.05 38.63
CA ILE A 181 -10.01 -5.07 38.43
C ILE A 181 -10.73 -5.74 39.61
N GLU A 182 -10.11 -6.74 40.23
CA GLU A 182 -10.59 -7.42 41.44
C GLU A 182 -10.38 -6.61 42.74
N GLY A 183 -9.74 -5.44 42.67
CA GLY A 183 -9.57 -4.52 43.80
C GLY A 183 -8.25 -4.69 44.58
N TYR A 184 -7.29 -5.45 44.06
CA TYR A 184 -5.96 -5.56 44.65
C TYR A 184 -5.07 -4.37 44.21
N GLU A 185 -5.16 -3.26 44.94
CA GLU A 185 -4.44 -2.00 44.63
C GLU A 185 -2.90 -2.15 44.62
N ASN A 186 -2.36 -3.16 45.30
CA ASN A 186 -0.91 -3.40 45.43
C ASN A 186 -0.29 -4.16 44.24
N ALA A 187 -1.10 -4.70 43.31
CA ALA A 187 -0.64 -5.51 42.18
C ALA A 187 0.27 -4.74 41.20
N LEU A 188 0.04 -3.44 41.04
CA LEU A 188 0.86 -2.55 40.20
C LEU A 188 2.20 -2.19 40.84
N PHE A 189 2.26 -2.12 42.18
CA PHE A 189 3.44 -1.64 42.91
C PHE A 189 4.40 -2.75 43.36
N ALA A 190 3.98 -4.02 43.34
CA ALA A 190 4.83 -5.16 43.68
C ALA A 190 5.89 -5.52 42.61
N HIS A 191 6.04 -4.72 41.55
CA HIS A 191 7.00 -4.98 40.47
C HIS A 191 8.40 -4.45 40.82
N GLN A 192 9.17 -5.24 41.58
CA GLN A 192 10.62 -5.14 41.53
C GLN A 192 11.13 -5.98 40.36
N LYS A 193 11.68 -5.31 39.34
CA LYS A 193 12.63 -5.95 38.43
C LYS A 193 13.76 -6.47 39.32
N MET A 194 13.99 -7.78 39.37
CA MET A 194 15.22 -8.28 39.99
C MET A 194 16.41 -7.68 39.21
N PRO A 195 17.38 -7.06 39.89
CA PRO A 195 18.61 -6.64 39.23
C PRO A 195 19.31 -7.90 38.70
N GLY A 196 19.68 -7.87 37.42
CA GLY A 196 20.58 -8.85 36.82
C GLY A 196 22.02 -8.60 37.20
#